data_AF-A0A2V3JKM0-F1
#
_entry.id   AF-A0A2V3JKM0-F1
#
_cell.length_a   1.000
_cell.length_b   1.000
_cell.length_c   1.000
_cell.angle_alpha   90.00
_cell.angle_beta   90.00
_cell.angle_gamma   90.00
#
_symmetry.space_group_name_H-M   'P 1'
#
loop_
_entity.id
_entity.type
_entity.pdbx_description
1 polymer ?
#
loop_
_entity_poly.entity_id
_entity_poly.type
_entity_poly.pdbx_seq_one_letter_code
_entity_poly.pdbx_strand_id
1 'polypeptide(L)'
;MSGRIGTEDATAIVKNYFNVVKGELKVGRIPLIDALDFNIISVETVDGLCVVKCEFRENVFSDKNLKYTIKLSMEKGEITEVKRDDE
;
A
#
# COMPACT_ATOMS: atom_id res chain seq x y z
N MET A 1 8.04 -25.84 -0.53
CA MET A 1 7.31 -24.76 0.17
C MET A 1 6.72 -23.87 -0.91
N SER A 2 5.39 -23.87 -1.08
CA SER A 2 4.73 -23.00 -2.04
C SER A 2 4.83 -21.57 -1.52
N GLY A 3 5.87 -20.85 -1.96
CA GLY A 3 6.16 -19.47 -1.57
C GLY A 3 5.17 -18.50 -2.21
N ARG A 4 3.91 -18.56 -1.75
CA ARG A 4 2.91 -17.55 -2.06
C ARG A 4 2.97 -16.51 -0.98
N ILE A 5 3.01 -15.26 -1.41
CA ILE A 5 3.12 -14.10 -0.54
C ILE A 5 1.81 -13.96 0.22
N GLY A 6 1.90 -13.88 1.55
CA GLY A 6 0.72 -13.74 2.40
C GLY A 6 0.10 -12.36 2.26
N THR A 7 -1.13 -12.20 2.77
CA THR A 7 -1.78 -10.89 2.85
C THR A 7 -0.98 -9.91 3.74
N GLU A 8 -0.27 -10.43 4.74
CA GLU A 8 0.63 -9.67 5.61
C GLU A 8 1.85 -9.14 4.84
N ASP A 9 2.52 -10.00 4.05
CA ASP A 9 3.63 -9.59 3.20
C ASP A 9 3.19 -8.57 2.13
N ALA A 10 2.04 -8.81 1.48
CA ALA A 10 1.45 -7.90 0.51
C ALA A 10 1.22 -6.51 1.12
N THR A 11 0.70 -6.46 2.34
CA THR A 11 0.49 -5.22 3.08
C THR A 11 1.81 -4.51 3.38
N ALA A 12 2.83 -5.26 3.81
CA ALA A 12 4.15 -4.71 4.08
C ALA A 12 4.82 -4.14 2.82
N ILE A 13 4.71 -4.84 1.68
CA ILE A 13 5.23 -4.39 0.38
C ILE A 13 4.55 -3.07 -0.04
N VAL A 14 3.22 -3.01 0.04
CA VAL A 14 2.45 -1.81 -0.33
C VAL A 14 2.80 -0.64 0.58
N LYS A 15 2.84 -0.86 1.90
CA LYS A 15 3.24 0.17 2.86
C LYS A 15 4.65 0.69 2.59
N ASN A 16 5.59 -0.21 2.32
CA ASN A 16 6.98 0.16 1.99
C ASN A 16 7.07 0.94 0.67
N TYR A 17 6.31 0.54 -0.35
CA TYR A 17 6.25 1.25 -1.63
C TYR A 17 5.79 2.71 -1.43
N PHE A 18 4.69 2.94 -0.70
CA PHE A 18 4.23 4.30 -0.44
C PHE A 18 5.19 5.09 0.44
N ASN A 19 5.88 4.44 1.37
CA ASN A 19 6.92 5.07 2.16
C ASN A 19 8.07 5.58 1.28
N VAL A 20 8.46 4.83 0.24
CA VAL A 20 9.49 5.28 -0.72
C VAL A 20 8.94 6.34 -1.66
N VAL A 21 7.73 6.16 -2.20
CA VAL A 21 7.09 7.10 -3.16
C VAL A 21 6.86 8.47 -2.56
N LYS A 22 6.43 8.54 -1.30
CA LYS A 22 6.26 9.82 -0.59
C LYS A 22 7.58 10.48 -0.21
N GLY A 23 8.72 9.85 -0.53
CA GLY A 23 10.02 10.15 0.02
C GLY A 23 10.11 9.60 1.42
N GLU A 24 11.27 9.09 1.82
CA GLU A 24 11.55 8.60 3.19
C GLU A 24 11.52 9.73 4.26
N LEU A 25 10.71 10.75 4.03
CA LEU A 25 10.32 11.78 4.94
C LEU A 25 9.75 11.13 6.20
N LYS A 26 10.36 11.47 7.32
CA LYS A 26 9.92 11.05 8.65
C LYS A 26 9.31 12.27 9.31
N VAL A 27 8.09 12.14 9.84
CA VAL A 27 7.49 13.17 10.69
C VAL A 27 7.94 12.88 12.11
N GLY A 28 9.01 13.54 12.54
CA GLY A 28 9.67 13.24 13.81
C GLY A 28 10.36 11.87 13.79
N ARG A 29 9.80 10.88 14.51
CA ARG A 29 10.37 9.51 14.62
C ARG A 29 9.61 8.46 13.83
N ILE A 30 8.45 8.79 13.26
CA ILE A 30 7.62 7.84 12.51
C ILE A 30 7.71 8.08 11.00
N PRO A 31 7.57 7.03 10.17
CA PRO A 31 7.43 7.17 8.73
C PRO A 31 6.26 8.10 8.38
N LEU A 32 6.38 8.92 7.33
CA LEU A 32 5.27 9.77 6.90
C LEU A 32 4.02 8.95 6.61
N ILE A 33 4.16 7.75 6.01
CA ILE A 33 3.01 6.89 5.71
C ILE A 33 2.23 6.48 6.96
N ASP A 34 2.90 6.27 8.10
CA ASP A 34 2.23 6.03 9.39
C ASP A 34 1.55 7.29 9.92
N ALA A 35 2.15 8.47 9.70
CA ALA A 35 1.53 9.75 10.07
C ALA A 35 0.30 10.10 9.21
N LEU A 36 0.18 9.52 8.01
CA LEU A 36 -0.94 9.73 7.09
C LEU A 36 -2.14 8.80 7.36
N ASP A 37 -2.15 8.05 8.47
CA ASP A 37 -3.25 7.14 8.82
C ASP A 37 -3.45 6.05 7.75
N PHE A 38 -2.34 5.43 7.33
CA PHE A 38 -2.39 4.38 6.33
C PHE A 38 -3.21 3.18 6.81
N ASN A 39 -4.28 2.88 6.07
CA ASN A 39 -5.18 1.80 6.36
C ASN A 39 -5.37 0.88 5.13
N ILE A 40 -5.46 -0.42 5.37
CA ILE A 40 -5.81 -1.39 4.34
C ILE A 40 -7.32 -1.59 4.35
N ILE A 41 -7.96 -1.31 3.22
CA ILE A 41 -9.40 -1.48 3.05
C ILE A 41 -9.72 -2.96 2.77
N SER A 42 -8.98 -3.58 1.85
CA SER A 42 -9.21 -4.97 1.46
C SER A 42 -7.98 -5.57 0.81
N VAL A 43 -7.81 -6.88 0.95
CA VAL A 43 -6.79 -7.65 0.25
C VAL A 43 -7.47 -8.85 -0.38
N GLU A 44 -7.43 -8.91 -1.71
CA GLU A 44 -8.10 -9.93 -2.51
C GLU A 44 -7.06 -10.62 -3.39
N THR A 45 -7.20 -11.93 -3.63
CA THR A 45 -6.32 -12.64 -4.58
C THR A 45 -7.13 -12.98 -5.82
N VAL A 46 -6.71 -12.48 -6.98
CA VAL A 46 -7.41 -12.62 -8.27
C VAL A 46 -6.40 -13.11 -9.30
N ASP A 47 -6.65 -14.26 -9.93
CA ASP A 47 -5.81 -14.82 -11.00
C ASP A 47 -4.31 -14.94 -10.67
N GLY A 48 -3.97 -15.25 -9.42
CA GLY A 48 -2.57 -15.35 -8.96
C GLY A 48 -1.90 -13.99 -8.69
N LEU A 49 -2.64 -12.90 -8.78
CA LEU A 49 -2.24 -11.57 -8.33
C LEU A 49 -2.92 -11.24 -7.01
N CYS A 50 -2.22 -10.51 -6.15
CA CYS A 50 -2.79 -9.95 -4.94
C CYS A 50 -3.18 -8.49 -5.22
N VAL A 51 -4.45 -8.19 -5.00
CA VAL A 51 -5.05 -6.87 -5.15
C VAL A 51 -5.24 -6.29 -3.75
N VAL A 52 -4.42 -5.33 -3.41
CA VAL A 52 -4.46 -4.61 -2.13
C VAL A 52 -5.12 -3.26 -2.36
N LYS A 53 -6.25 -3.02 -1.70
CA LYS A 53 -6.89 -1.71 -1.63
C LYS A 53 -6.49 -1.05 -0.32
N CYS A 54 -5.91 0.13 -0.40
CA CYS A 54 -5.52 0.91 0.77
C CYS A 54 -5.96 2.35 0.64
N GLU A 55 -6.09 3.02 1.77
CA GLU A 55 -6.28 4.46 1.84
C GLU A 55 -5.33 5.10 2.84
N PHE A 56 -4.99 6.36 2.58
CA PHE A 56 -4.25 7.19 3.50
C PHE A 56 -4.53 8.65 3.18
N ARG A 57 -4.35 9.53 4.16
CA ARG A 57 -4.53 10.98 3.98
C ARG A 57 -3.53 11.52 2.95
N GLU A 58 -3.95 12.47 2.13
CA GLU A 58 -3.08 13.11 1.14
C GLU A 58 -1.85 13.73 1.82
N ASN A 59 -2.11 14.46 2.91
CA ASN A 59 -1.15 15.17 3.76
C ASN A 59 -1.59 15.10 5.23
N VAL A 60 -0.66 15.29 6.16
CA VAL A 60 -0.92 15.25 7.62
C VAL A 60 -1.91 16.34 8.08
N PHE A 61 -2.09 17.38 7.27
CA PHE A 61 -2.96 18.53 7.53
C PHE A 61 -4.23 18.56 6.67
N SER A 62 -4.44 17.55 5.80
CA SER A 62 -5.58 17.49 4.89
C SER A 62 -6.56 16.41 5.34
N ASP A 63 -7.86 16.68 5.26
CA ASP A 63 -8.92 15.70 5.48
C ASP A 63 -9.22 14.85 4.24
N LYS A 64 -8.52 15.08 3.12
CA LYS A 64 -8.69 14.29 1.90
C LYS A 64 -7.98 12.94 2.03
N ASN A 65 -8.76 11.85 2.07
CA ASN A 65 -8.23 10.49 1.93
C ASN A 65 -8.03 10.14 0.46
N LEU A 66 -6.85 9.61 0.13
CA LEU A 66 -6.54 9.06 -1.18
C LEU A 66 -6.68 7.55 -1.11
N LYS A 67 -7.51 7.00 -1.99
CA LYS A 67 -7.67 5.55 -2.14
C LYS A 67 -6.79 5.06 -3.28
N TYR A 68 -6.16 3.92 -3.07
CA TYR A 68 -5.33 3.27 -4.07
C TYR A 68 -5.65 1.78 -4.13
N THR A 69 -5.66 1.27 -5.35
CA THR A 69 -5.73 -0.14 -5.66
C THR A 69 -4.39 -0.57 -6.24
N ILE A 70 -3.69 -1.46 -5.55
CA ILE A 70 -2.36 -1.94 -5.90
C ILE A 70 -2.48 -3.42 -6.26
N LYS A 71 -1.90 -3.81 -7.40
CA LYS A 71 -1.76 -5.22 -7.76
C LYS A 71 -0.30 -5.61 -7.63
N LEU A 72 -0.07 -6.76 -7.02
CA LEU A 72 1.26 -7.36 -6.85
C LEU A 72 1.25 -8.84 -7.21
N SER A 73 2.37 -9.31 -7.74
CA SER A 73 2.54 -10.72 -8.11
C SER A 73 2.71 -11.59 -6.86
N MET A 74 1.88 -12.61 -6.68
CA MET A 74 2.00 -13.55 -5.56
C MET A 74 3.25 -14.44 -5.65
N GLU A 75 3.84 -14.57 -6.83
CA GLU A 75 5.05 -15.39 -7.05
C GLU A 75 6.34 -14.63 -6.76
N LYS A 76 6.39 -13.32 -7.05
CA LYS A 76 7.59 -12.51 -6.94
C LYS A 76 7.55 -11.42 -5.88
N GLY A 77 6.36 -10.97 -5.48
CA GLY A 77 6.20 -9.86 -4.52
C GLY A 77 6.43 -8.50 -5.12
N GLU A 78 6.39 -8.43 -6.45
CA GLU A 78 6.61 -7.20 -7.17
C GLU A 78 5.26 -6.54 -7.44
N ILE A 79 5.20 -5.23 -7.20
CA ILE A 79 4.05 -4.42 -7.55
C ILE A 79 4.01 -4.32 -9.07
N THR A 80 2.92 -4.81 -9.66
CA THR A 80 2.71 -4.81 -11.11
C THR A 80 1.89 -3.61 -11.56
N GLU A 81 0.97 -3.12 -10.72
CA GLU A 81 0.08 -2.01 -11.06
C GLU A 81 -0.28 -1.21 -9.82
N VAL A 82 -0.29 0.12 -9.95
CA VAL A 82 -0.76 1.04 -8.91
C VAL A 82 -1.78 1.96 -9.56
N LYS A 83 -3.03 1.87 -9.10
CA LYS A 83 -4.12 2.71 -9.55
C LYS A 83 -4.59 3.58 -8.40
N ARG A 84 -4.73 4.88 -8.65
CA ARG A 84 -5.42 5.77 -7.71
C ARG A 84 -6.91 5.72 -8.00
N ASP A 85 -7.70 5.42 -6.98
CA ASP A 85 -9.15 5.63 -6.96
C ASP A 85 -9.37 7.06 -6.43
N ASP A 86 -8.99 8.07 -7.22
CA ASP A 86 -9.43 9.47 -6.98
C ASP A 86 -10.82 9.57 -7.60
N GLU A 87 -11.79 10.02 -6.80
CA GLU A 87 -13.18 10.27 -7.21
C GLU A 87 -13.29 11.52 -8.08
#